data_AF-A0A2I0T922-F1
#
_entry.id   AF-A0A2I0T922-F1
#
_cell.length_a   1.000
_cell.length_b   1.000
_cell.length_c   1.000
_cell.angle_alpha   90.00
_cell.angle_beta   90.00
_cell.angle_gamma   90.00
#
_symmetry.space_group_name_H-M   'P 1'
#
loop_
_entity.id
_entity.type
_entity.pdbx_description
1 polymer ?
#
loop_
_entity_poly.entity_id
_entity_poly.type
_entity_poly.pdbx_seq_one_letter_code
_entity_poly.pdbx_strand_id
1 'polypeptide(L)'
;MGQLVTEIHNPDGDIHLEEQPPALPHGSHSITPQPQAEDLHLGGNGLFWATPALQPIPTSRCLAFVSLLFIVGIVIIFCEETKAQFEFFTANFTSGSHNDHEPYYHQAAYLLHLELFCVLWFTFEFCVRFCVCPDKKLFFQNPLNVVDFLSLFPVYIELFVAGQIQRMPSLGLWLGFVRIVYLLKLLKISKLIETPLILRVLCYTFKSILREICILLMILAFETLFFGSLFFYGELLGSHSSYREELYFTDILICFWWALITLTTVGYGDIIPLTTAGQVMAALAAVFGMLTIIIPIPIFLVKFKSYYDVAIFKQRLKRNKKR
;
A
#
# COMPACT_ATOMS: atom_id res chain seq x y z
N MET A 1 -43.38 16.42 -24.97
CA MET A 1 -44.63 17.14 -25.31
C MET A 1 -44.21 18.44 -26.00
N GLY A 2 -44.47 18.55 -27.31
CA GLY A 2 -44.41 19.80 -28.08
C GLY A 2 -43.03 20.34 -28.47
N GLN A 3 -42.50 19.94 -29.63
CA GLN A 3 -41.65 20.82 -30.43
C GLN A 3 -42.52 21.96 -30.97
N LEU A 4 -42.17 23.22 -30.68
CA LEU A 4 -42.71 24.38 -31.39
C LEU A 4 -41.60 24.89 -32.31
N VAL A 5 -41.67 24.40 -33.55
CA VAL A 5 -40.96 24.94 -34.71
C VAL A 5 -41.75 26.17 -35.15
N THR A 6 -41.11 27.34 -35.18
CA THR A 6 -41.65 28.51 -35.88
C THR A 6 -40.84 28.70 -37.15
N GLU A 7 -41.38 28.21 -38.27
CA GLU A 7 -40.93 28.54 -39.62
C GLU A 7 -41.29 30.00 -39.92
N ILE A 8 -40.31 30.80 -40.32
CA ILE A 8 -40.54 32.11 -40.93
C ILE A 8 -40.02 32.01 -42.37
N HIS A 9 -40.96 32.05 -43.32
CA HIS A 9 -40.67 32.02 -44.75
C HIS A 9 -40.43 33.46 -45.25
N ASN A 10 -39.26 33.72 -45.84
CA ASN A 10 -38.96 34.92 -46.63
C ASN A 10 -38.41 34.45 -47.99
N PRO A 11 -38.68 35.14 -49.12
CA PRO A 11 -38.79 34.52 -50.44
C PRO A 11 -37.47 34.27 -51.19
N ASP A 12 -36.32 34.34 -50.52
CA ASP A 12 -35.02 34.07 -51.14
C ASP A 12 -34.32 32.93 -50.37
N GLY A 13 -34.25 31.76 -51.01
CA GLY A 13 -33.96 30.47 -50.38
C GLY A 13 -32.49 30.22 -50.02
N ASP A 14 -31.97 30.94 -49.03
CA ASP A 14 -30.66 30.65 -48.42
C ASP A 14 -30.79 30.41 -46.90
N ILE A 15 -30.34 29.22 -46.46
CA ILE A 15 -30.37 28.78 -45.05
C ILE A 15 -29.03 29.14 -44.41
N HIS A 16 -28.97 30.25 -43.67
CA HIS A 16 -27.86 30.57 -42.78
C HIS A 16 -28.28 30.36 -41.31
N LEU A 17 -27.66 29.39 -40.64
CA LEU A 17 -27.78 29.16 -39.19
C LEU A 17 -26.81 30.09 -38.46
N GLU A 18 -27.31 31.18 -37.88
CA GLU A 18 -26.56 32.05 -36.98
C GLU A 18 -27.02 31.79 -35.53
N GLU A 19 -26.14 31.25 -34.68
CA GLU A 19 -26.42 31.06 -33.25
C GLU A 19 -26.36 32.41 -32.53
N GLN A 20 -27.52 32.87 -32.05
CA GLN A 20 -27.65 34.03 -31.17
C GLN A 20 -27.45 33.60 -29.70
N PRO A 21 -26.61 34.28 -28.91
CA PRO A 21 -26.39 33.90 -27.50
C PRO A 21 -27.63 34.20 -26.63
N PRO A 22 -27.97 33.35 -25.65
CA PRO A 22 -29.20 33.50 -24.88
C PRO A 22 -29.11 34.67 -23.88
N ALA A 23 -30.20 35.44 -23.82
CA ALA A 23 -30.42 36.53 -22.87
C ALA A 23 -30.49 36.03 -21.42
N LEU A 24 -29.87 36.78 -20.50
CA LEU A 24 -29.92 36.58 -19.05
C LEU A 24 -31.35 36.79 -18.51
N PRO A 25 -31.91 35.88 -17.70
CA PRO A 25 -33.06 36.20 -16.88
C PRO A 25 -32.62 36.82 -15.55
N HIS A 26 -33.33 37.89 -15.18
CA HIS A 26 -33.23 38.61 -13.92
C HIS A 26 -33.45 37.69 -12.70
N GLY A 27 -32.58 37.92 -11.70
CA GLY A 27 -32.62 37.56 -10.28
C GLY A 27 -33.75 36.68 -9.73
N SER A 28 -33.34 35.54 -9.15
CA SER A 28 -33.75 35.12 -7.80
C SER A 28 -32.95 33.89 -7.34
N HIS A 29 -32.24 34.05 -6.23
CA HIS A 29 -31.75 33.02 -5.28
C HIS A 29 -31.23 31.67 -5.84
N SER A 30 -29.92 31.58 -6.05
CA SER A 30 -29.19 30.30 -6.11
C SER A 30 -28.24 30.17 -4.92
N ILE A 31 -28.55 29.26 -4.00
CA ILE A 31 -27.62 28.73 -3.00
C ILE A 31 -26.60 27.87 -3.76
N THR A 32 -25.43 28.44 -4.03
CA THR A 32 -24.21 27.69 -4.38
C THR A 32 -23.32 27.61 -3.15
N PRO A 33 -22.86 26.43 -2.71
CA PRO A 33 -21.87 26.37 -1.64
C PRO A 33 -20.52 26.84 -2.21
N GLN A 34 -20.14 28.08 -1.89
CA GLN A 34 -18.76 28.52 -2.00
C GLN A 34 -17.91 27.64 -1.07
N PRO A 35 -16.76 27.10 -1.51
CA PRO A 35 -15.78 26.59 -0.56
C PRO A 35 -15.22 27.82 0.16
N GLN A 36 -15.63 28.00 1.42
CA GLN A 36 -14.96 28.88 2.36
C GLN A 36 -13.47 28.50 2.36
N ALA A 37 -12.66 29.38 1.80
CA ALA A 37 -11.26 29.47 2.13
C ALA A 37 -11.20 29.95 3.60
N GLU A 38 -11.42 29.03 4.53
CA GLU A 38 -10.98 29.24 5.90
C GLU A 38 -9.46 29.16 5.92
N ASP A 39 -8.88 30.23 6.46
CA ASP A 39 -7.47 30.45 6.70
C ASP A 39 -6.86 29.29 7.50
N LEU A 40 -6.35 28.28 6.79
CA LEU A 40 -5.39 27.36 7.36
C LEU A 40 -4.05 28.09 7.42
N HIS A 41 -3.88 28.88 8.47
CA HIS A 41 -2.59 29.22 9.04
C HIS A 41 -1.84 27.91 9.33
N LEU A 42 -1.18 27.39 8.31
CA LEU A 42 -0.12 26.40 8.42
C LEU A 42 1.03 27.08 9.14
N GLY A 43 0.94 27.04 10.48
CA GLY A 43 2.05 27.29 11.38
C GLY A 43 3.30 26.57 10.88
N GLY A 44 4.41 27.29 10.99
CA GLY A 44 5.68 27.02 10.33
C GLY A 44 6.06 25.54 10.26
N ASN A 45 6.05 25.00 9.04
CA ASN A 45 6.87 23.88 8.57
C ASN A 45 6.92 23.89 7.03
N GLY A 46 6.99 25.09 6.43
CA GLY A 46 7.18 25.31 4.99
C GLY A 46 8.56 24.88 4.45
N LEU A 47 9.40 24.28 5.29
CA LEU A 47 10.77 23.88 4.95
C LEU A 47 10.88 22.43 4.43
N PHE A 48 9.77 21.75 4.12
CA PHE A 48 9.83 20.39 3.56
C PHE A 48 9.91 20.35 2.02
N TRP A 49 9.69 21.49 1.34
CA TRP A 49 9.59 21.56 -0.12
C TRP A 49 10.67 22.38 -0.81
N ALA A 50 11.71 22.78 -0.08
CA ALA A 50 12.85 23.52 -0.61
C ALA A 50 13.95 22.59 -1.15
N THR A 51 13.58 21.51 -1.85
CA THR A 51 14.51 20.97 -2.84
C THR A 51 14.22 21.69 -4.16
N PRO A 52 15.18 22.43 -4.74
CA PRO A 52 15.00 23.01 -6.05
C PRO A 52 14.74 21.85 -7.01
N ALA A 53 13.52 21.76 -7.52
CA ALA A 53 13.21 20.94 -8.68
C ALA A 53 13.94 21.56 -9.88
N LEU A 54 15.26 21.33 -9.93
CA LEU A 54 16.08 21.48 -11.13
C LEU A 54 15.34 20.71 -12.22
N GLN A 55 15.16 21.31 -13.39
CA GLN A 55 14.59 20.55 -14.51
C GLN A 55 15.43 19.28 -14.66
N PRO A 56 14.81 18.10 -14.86
CA PRO A 56 15.59 16.89 -14.98
C PRO A 56 16.45 17.01 -16.23
N ILE A 57 17.73 17.31 -16.02
CA ILE A 57 18.78 17.11 -17.01
C ILE A 57 18.60 15.65 -17.46
N PRO A 58 18.70 15.31 -18.76
CA PRO A 58 18.52 13.92 -19.22
C PRO A 58 19.32 12.90 -18.40
N THR A 59 20.45 13.32 -17.83
CA THR A 59 21.28 12.57 -16.87
C THR A 59 20.55 12.17 -15.58
N SER A 60 19.70 13.04 -15.01
CA SER A 60 18.93 12.74 -13.80
C SER A 60 17.84 11.68 -14.00
N ARG A 61 17.28 11.60 -15.22
CA ARG A 61 16.31 10.55 -15.59
C ARG A 61 17.02 9.21 -15.79
N CYS A 62 18.20 9.24 -16.40
CA CYS A 62 19.04 8.06 -16.56
C CYS A 62 19.45 7.49 -15.18
N LEU A 63 19.91 8.34 -14.26
CA LEU A 63 20.31 7.90 -12.91
C LEU A 63 19.14 7.33 -12.10
N ALA A 64 17.94 7.92 -12.21
CA ALA A 64 16.74 7.38 -11.60
C ALA A 64 16.33 6.01 -12.19
N PHE A 65 16.47 5.83 -13.51
CA PHE A 65 16.21 4.56 -14.17
C PHE A 65 17.22 3.48 -13.76
N VAL A 66 18.51 3.82 -13.67
CA VAL A 66 19.54 2.91 -13.16
C VAL A 66 19.23 2.51 -11.72
N SER A 67 18.91 3.47 -10.85
CA SER A 67 18.50 3.19 -9.46
C SER A 67 17.31 2.23 -9.38
N LEU A 68 16.33 2.41 -10.27
CA LEU A 68 15.16 1.51 -10.37
C LEU A 68 15.57 0.08 -10.74
N LEU A 69 16.50 -0.09 -11.71
CA LEU A 69 16.99 -1.42 -12.08
C LEU A 69 17.69 -2.12 -10.90
N PHE A 70 18.48 -1.39 -10.10
CA PHE A 70 19.09 -1.93 -8.89
C PHE A 70 18.04 -2.30 -7.82
N ILE A 71 16.96 -1.53 -7.70
CA ILE A 71 15.85 -1.86 -6.79
C ILE A 71 15.13 -3.14 -7.26
N VAL A 72 14.89 -3.30 -8.57
CA VAL A 72 14.31 -4.55 -9.10
C VAL A 72 15.28 -5.71 -8.87
N GLY A 73 16.57 -5.51 -9.09
CA GLY A 73 17.62 -6.49 -8.84
C GLY A 73 17.65 -6.99 -7.39
N ILE A 74 17.60 -6.09 -6.39
CA ILE A 74 17.59 -6.51 -4.98
C ILE A 74 16.32 -7.30 -4.61
N VAL A 75 15.18 -6.97 -5.23
CA VAL A 75 13.93 -7.73 -5.02
C VAL A 75 14.04 -9.14 -5.61
N ILE A 76 14.61 -9.28 -6.81
CA ILE A 76 14.85 -10.59 -7.42
C ILE A 76 15.80 -11.43 -6.55
N ILE A 77 16.91 -10.84 -6.09
CA ILE A 77 17.86 -11.51 -5.19
C ILE A 77 17.15 -11.94 -3.91
N PHE A 78 16.33 -11.07 -3.30
CA PHE A 78 15.56 -11.39 -2.10
C PHE A 78 14.56 -12.54 -2.33
N CYS A 79 13.90 -12.60 -3.49
CA CYS A 79 13.01 -13.70 -3.84
C CYS A 79 13.76 -15.03 -3.99
N GLU A 80 14.92 -15.02 -4.66
CA GLU A 80 15.78 -16.21 -4.80
C GLU A 80 16.32 -16.68 -3.43
N GLU A 81 16.76 -15.74 -2.58
CA GLU A 81 17.16 -16.05 -1.20
C GLU A 81 16.01 -16.70 -0.41
N THR A 82 14.82 -16.12 -0.49
CA THR A 82 13.64 -16.63 0.23
C THR A 82 13.25 -18.03 -0.24
N LYS A 83 13.34 -18.29 -1.56
CA LYS A 83 13.08 -19.61 -2.13
C LYS A 83 14.06 -20.65 -1.61
N ALA A 84 15.35 -20.37 -1.65
CA ALA A 84 16.37 -21.26 -1.10
C ALA A 84 16.13 -21.49 0.42
N GLN A 85 15.63 -20.47 1.15
CA GLN A 85 15.37 -20.55 2.60
C GLN A 85 14.22 -21.50 2.89
N PHE A 86 13.19 -21.43 2.05
CA PHE A 86 12.04 -22.31 2.11
C PHE A 86 12.41 -23.76 1.78
N GLU A 87 13.20 -24.01 0.73
CA GLU A 87 13.67 -25.34 0.36
C GLU A 87 14.50 -25.99 1.49
N PHE A 88 15.40 -25.24 2.10
CA PHE A 88 16.17 -25.68 3.26
C PHE A 88 15.28 -26.03 4.46
N PHE A 89 14.33 -25.16 4.79
CA PHE A 89 13.43 -25.40 5.92
C PHE A 89 12.56 -26.64 5.68
N THR A 90 12.03 -26.79 4.46
CA THR A 90 11.24 -27.95 4.08
C THR A 90 12.05 -29.24 4.17
N ALA A 91 13.29 -29.25 3.68
CA ALA A 91 14.19 -30.41 3.76
C ALA A 91 14.48 -30.85 5.20
N ASN A 92 14.65 -29.91 6.14
CA ASN A 92 14.86 -30.23 7.56
C ASN A 92 13.60 -30.76 8.25
N PHE A 93 12.41 -30.28 7.88
CA PHE A 93 11.15 -30.77 8.45
C PHE A 93 10.76 -32.16 7.92
N THR A 94 11.06 -32.45 6.66
CA THR A 94 10.77 -33.76 6.05
C THR A 94 11.79 -34.83 6.43
N SER A 95 13.04 -34.46 6.72
CA SER A 95 14.14 -35.39 7.03
C SER A 95 14.19 -35.72 8.52
N GLY A 96 13.15 -36.37 9.02
CA GLY A 96 13.11 -36.92 10.38
C GLY A 96 13.93 -38.20 10.60
N SER A 97 14.83 -38.60 9.69
CA SER A 97 15.59 -39.83 9.84
C SER A 97 16.94 -39.84 9.13
N HIS A 98 17.99 -39.89 9.95
CA HIS A 98 19.34 -40.43 9.77
C HIS A 98 20.33 -39.80 8.75
N ASN A 99 21.38 -39.27 9.40
CA ASN A 99 22.82 -39.28 9.08
C ASN A 99 23.36 -38.40 7.94
N ASP A 100 24.32 -37.57 8.39
CA ASP A 100 25.39 -36.90 7.65
C ASP A 100 24.96 -35.95 6.53
N HIS A 101 24.64 -34.71 6.92
CA HIS A 101 25.39 -33.52 6.50
C HIS A 101 24.85 -32.29 7.26
N GLU A 102 25.77 -31.58 7.94
CA GLU A 102 25.56 -30.27 8.57
C GLU A 102 24.68 -29.34 7.71
N PRO A 103 23.44 -29.00 8.11
CA PRO A 103 22.59 -28.13 7.32
C PRO A 103 22.91 -26.69 7.74
N TYR A 104 24.14 -26.23 7.51
CA TYR A 104 24.39 -24.80 7.52
C TYR A 104 23.87 -24.23 6.21
N TYR A 105 22.98 -23.25 6.35
CA TYR A 105 22.44 -22.49 5.22
C TYR A 105 23.60 -21.79 4.50
N HIS A 106 24.16 -22.43 3.48
CA HIS A 106 25.24 -21.84 2.70
C HIS A 106 24.61 -20.94 1.64
N GLN A 107 24.48 -19.66 1.95
CA GLN A 107 24.13 -18.66 0.96
C GLN A 107 25.07 -18.82 -0.23
N ALA A 108 24.49 -18.99 -1.43
CA ALA A 108 25.28 -19.23 -2.61
C ALA A 108 26.17 -18.02 -2.87
N ALA A 109 27.49 -18.24 -2.98
CA ALA A 109 28.47 -17.15 -3.01
C ALA A 109 28.14 -16.09 -4.08
N TYR A 110 27.60 -16.51 -5.23
CA TYR A 110 27.21 -15.61 -6.31
C TYR A 110 26.07 -14.64 -5.91
N LEU A 111 25.09 -15.07 -5.11
CA LEU A 111 23.99 -14.21 -4.64
C LEU A 111 24.53 -13.14 -3.69
N LEU A 112 25.42 -13.53 -2.77
CA LEU A 112 26.07 -12.59 -1.86
C LEU A 112 26.91 -11.54 -2.61
N HIS A 113 27.61 -11.92 -3.68
CA HIS A 113 28.43 -11.00 -4.46
C HIS A 113 27.55 -9.99 -5.24
N LEU A 114 26.47 -10.47 -5.85
CA LEU A 114 25.50 -9.62 -6.54
C LEU A 114 24.79 -8.67 -5.56
N GLU A 115 24.46 -9.15 -4.37
CA GLU A 115 23.89 -8.33 -3.33
C GLU A 115 24.87 -7.25 -2.85
N LEU A 116 26.12 -7.63 -2.56
CA LEU A 116 27.15 -6.68 -2.16
C LEU A 116 27.34 -5.60 -3.23
N PHE A 117 27.34 -5.98 -4.51
CA PHE A 117 27.39 -5.03 -5.62
C PHE A 117 26.21 -4.04 -5.59
N CYS A 118 24.98 -4.53 -5.38
CA CYS A 118 23.80 -3.66 -5.26
C CYS A 118 23.88 -2.73 -4.04
N VAL A 119 24.32 -3.24 -2.89
CA VAL A 119 24.48 -2.43 -1.67
C VAL A 119 25.58 -1.38 -1.84
N LEU A 120 26.70 -1.71 -2.49
CA LEU A 120 27.74 -0.73 -2.81
C LEU A 120 27.20 0.42 -3.66
N TRP A 121 26.38 0.11 -4.68
CA TRP A 121 25.70 1.14 -5.48
C TRP A 121 24.78 2.02 -4.61
N PHE A 122 23.98 1.42 -3.72
CA PHE A 122 23.10 2.19 -2.83
C PHE A 122 23.84 3.02 -1.80
N THR A 123 24.94 2.50 -1.25
CA THR A 123 25.83 3.25 -0.36
C THR A 123 26.44 4.44 -1.10
N PHE A 124 26.88 4.25 -2.35
CA PHE A 124 27.36 5.34 -3.19
C PHE A 124 26.28 6.41 -3.42
N GLU A 125 25.06 6.03 -3.82
CA GLU A 125 23.93 6.97 -3.97
C GLU A 125 23.65 7.74 -2.67
N PHE A 126 23.62 7.04 -1.54
CA PHE A 126 23.37 7.63 -0.23
C PHE A 126 24.47 8.63 0.16
N CYS A 127 25.75 8.25 -0.01
CA CYS A 127 26.89 9.12 0.27
C CYS A 127 26.88 10.39 -0.59
N VAL A 128 26.61 10.27 -1.90
CA VAL A 128 26.51 11.44 -2.78
C VAL A 128 25.38 12.37 -2.32
N ARG A 129 24.20 11.83 -2.00
CA ARG A 129 23.08 12.63 -1.47
C ARG A 129 23.44 13.31 -0.16
N PHE A 130 24.08 12.59 0.76
CA PHE A 130 24.49 13.12 2.05
C PHE A 130 25.53 14.25 1.93
N CYS A 131 26.50 14.11 1.02
CA CYS A 131 27.54 15.13 0.79
C CYS A 131 27.01 16.41 0.13
N VAL A 132 26.00 16.28 -0.76
CA VAL A 132 25.43 17.43 -1.50
C VAL A 132 24.38 18.20 -0.66
N CYS A 133 23.86 17.60 0.41
CA CYS A 133 22.82 18.25 1.22
C CYS A 133 23.38 19.39 2.09
N PRO A 134 22.77 20.59 2.04
CA PRO A 134 23.21 21.74 2.84
C PRO A 134 23.00 21.55 4.34
N ASP A 135 21.90 20.89 4.76
CA ASP A 135 21.54 20.66 6.17
C ASP A 135 21.43 19.18 6.51
N LYS A 136 22.44 18.65 7.24
CA LYS A 136 22.51 17.23 7.62
C LYS A 136 21.40 16.79 8.59
N LYS A 137 20.94 17.67 9.46
CA LYS A 137 19.84 17.36 10.40
C LYS A 137 18.51 17.19 9.67
N LEU A 138 18.22 18.07 8.72
CA LEU A 138 17.03 17.98 7.88
C LEU A 138 17.06 16.72 7.01
N PHE A 139 18.25 16.31 6.55
CA PHE A 139 18.44 15.09 5.79
C PHE A 139 17.95 13.84 6.54
N PHE A 140 18.31 13.68 7.82
CA PHE A 140 17.87 12.55 8.66
C PHE A 140 16.45 12.69 9.22
N GLN A 141 15.84 13.87 9.15
CA GLN A 141 14.41 14.04 9.47
C GLN A 141 13.50 13.58 8.32
N ASN A 142 14.02 13.46 7.10
CA ASN A 142 13.27 12.93 5.98
C ASN A 142 13.14 11.39 6.10
N PRO A 143 11.94 10.82 6.27
CA PRO A 143 11.74 9.39 6.50
C PRO A 143 12.30 8.53 5.37
N LEU A 144 12.36 9.04 4.14
CA LEU A 144 12.85 8.29 2.98
C LEU A 144 14.37 8.13 3.00
N ASN A 145 15.09 9.14 3.49
CA ASN A 145 16.54 9.04 3.71
C ASN A 145 16.88 8.12 4.89
N VAL A 146 16.02 8.10 5.92
CA VAL A 146 16.16 7.16 7.05
C VAL A 146 15.97 5.73 6.56
N VAL A 147 14.95 5.48 5.74
CA VAL A 147 14.73 4.17 5.11
C VAL A 147 15.91 3.77 4.22
N ASP A 148 16.45 4.69 3.42
CA ASP A 148 17.64 4.44 2.61
C ASP A 148 18.85 4.01 3.43
N PHE A 149 19.02 4.61 4.62
CA PHE A 149 20.08 4.27 5.55
C PHE A 149 19.83 2.90 6.22
N LEU A 150 18.62 2.67 6.76
CA LEU A 150 18.24 1.42 7.44
C LEU A 150 18.39 0.20 6.53
N SER A 151 18.09 0.35 5.25
CA SER A 151 18.18 -0.73 4.26
C SER A 151 19.63 -1.08 3.85
N LEU A 152 20.65 -0.38 4.37
CA LEU A 152 22.05 -0.81 4.24
C LEU A 152 22.44 -1.86 5.28
N PHE A 153 21.80 -1.84 6.46
CA PHE A 153 22.17 -2.69 7.60
C PHE A 153 22.06 -4.20 7.39
N PRO A 154 21.10 -4.76 6.61
CA PRO A 154 20.94 -6.21 6.50
C PRO A 154 22.23 -6.95 6.11
N VAL A 155 22.94 -6.46 5.09
CA VAL A 155 24.20 -7.07 4.63
C VAL A 155 25.34 -6.90 5.63
N TYR A 156 25.43 -5.74 6.30
CA TYR A 156 26.45 -5.54 7.32
C TYR A 156 26.22 -6.44 8.55
N ILE A 157 24.96 -6.64 8.93
CA ILE A 157 24.56 -7.55 10.01
C ILE A 157 24.87 -9.00 9.60
N GLU A 158 24.57 -9.39 8.37
CA GLU A 158 24.88 -10.71 7.83
C GLU A 158 26.40 -11.01 7.87
N LEU A 159 27.23 -10.09 7.35
CA LEU A 159 28.69 -10.23 7.39
C LEU A 159 29.22 -10.30 8.83
N PHE A 160 28.64 -9.51 9.74
CA PHE A 160 28.99 -9.55 11.15
C PHE A 160 28.64 -10.90 11.80
N VAL A 161 27.43 -11.41 11.55
CA VAL A 161 26.94 -12.68 12.10
C VAL A 161 27.72 -13.86 11.51
N ALA A 162 28.02 -13.86 10.21
CA ALA A 162 28.84 -14.88 9.56
C ALA A 162 30.22 -15.05 10.23
N GLY A 163 30.84 -13.94 10.65
CA GLY A 163 32.10 -13.95 11.39
C GLY A 163 31.99 -14.47 12.84
N GLN A 164 30.80 -14.43 13.44
CA GLN A 164 30.55 -14.90 14.82
C GLN A 164 30.09 -16.36 14.88
N ILE A 165 29.45 -16.88 13.83
CA ILE A 165 29.03 -18.29 13.73
C ILE A 165 30.23 -19.24 13.90
N GLN A 166 31.41 -18.86 13.37
CA GLN A 166 32.66 -19.61 13.57
C GLN A 166 33.10 -19.70 15.04
N ARG A 167 32.62 -18.80 15.91
CA ARG A 167 32.96 -18.73 17.34
C ARG A 167 31.90 -19.34 18.26
N MET A 168 30.61 -19.34 17.88
CA MET A 168 29.52 -19.83 18.73
C MET A 168 28.40 -20.53 17.92
N PRO A 169 28.32 -21.88 17.94
CA PRO A 169 27.28 -22.65 17.25
C PRO A 169 25.86 -22.48 17.84
N SER A 170 25.74 -22.02 19.09
CA SER A 170 24.44 -21.83 19.79
C SER A 170 23.61 -20.64 19.27
N LEU A 171 24.18 -19.81 18.40
CA LEU A 171 23.48 -18.67 17.78
C LEU A 171 22.44 -19.08 16.72
N GLY A 172 22.31 -20.38 16.41
CA GLY A 172 21.38 -20.91 15.40
C GLY A 172 19.92 -20.46 15.58
N LEU A 173 19.44 -20.33 16.83
CA LEU A 173 18.08 -19.81 17.12
C LEU A 173 17.96 -18.30 16.87
N TRP A 174 19.03 -17.54 17.10
CA TRP A 174 19.07 -16.10 16.85
C TRP A 174 19.06 -15.80 15.34
N LEU A 175 19.51 -16.73 14.49
CA LEU A 175 19.44 -16.60 13.04
C LEU A 175 18.01 -16.41 12.53
N GLY A 176 17.00 -17.02 13.18
CA GLY A 176 15.59 -16.82 12.81
C GLY A 176 15.13 -15.36 12.97
N PHE A 177 15.57 -14.69 14.03
CA PHE A 177 15.31 -13.25 14.23
C PHE A 177 16.15 -12.39 13.32
N VAL A 178 17.41 -12.77 13.06
CA VAL A 178 18.28 -12.09 12.10
C VAL A 178 17.67 -12.18 10.68
N ARG A 179 16.89 -13.20 10.32
CA ARG A 179 16.15 -13.28 9.04
C ARG A 179 15.11 -12.17 8.86
N ILE A 180 14.45 -11.70 9.92
CA ILE A 180 13.50 -10.58 9.83
C ILE A 180 14.22 -9.29 9.39
N VAL A 181 15.50 -9.13 9.75
CA VAL A 181 16.34 -8.02 9.30
C VAL A 181 16.48 -8.00 7.78
N TYR A 182 16.39 -9.14 7.09
CA TYR A 182 16.44 -9.21 5.62
C TYR A 182 15.19 -8.60 4.97
N LEU A 183 14.06 -8.57 5.67
CA LEU A 183 12.87 -7.83 5.19
C LEU A 183 13.13 -6.32 5.12
N LEU A 184 14.11 -5.79 5.87
CA LEU A 184 14.50 -4.38 5.75
C LEU A 184 15.10 -4.07 4.36
N LYS A 185 15.58 -5.07 3.60
CA LYS A 185 16.00 -4.90 2.20
C LYS A 185 14.83 -4.39 1.34
N LEU A 186 13.60 -4.86 1.60
CA LEU A 186 12.38 -4.44 0.88
C LEU A 186 12.00 -2.98 1.13
N LEU A 187 12.51 -2.35 2.20
CA LEU A 187 12.29 -0.93 2.43
C LEU A 187 12.85 -0.06 1.29
N LYS A 188 13.81 -0.56 0.49
CA LYS A 188 14.29 0.12 -0.74
C LYS A 188 13.17 0.35 -1.76
N ILE A 189 12.14 -0.50 -1.80
CA ILE A 189 10.98 -0.32 -2.70
C ILE A 189 10.24 0.99 -2.38
N SER A 190 10.32 1.49 -1.14
CA SER A 190 9.73 2.78 -0.78
C SER A 190 10.29 3.96 -1.59
N LYS A 191 11.51 3.87 -2.16
CA LYS A 191 12.02 4.86 -3.12
C LYS A 191 11.14 5.02 -4.35
N LEU A 192 10.40 3.97 -4.73
CA LEU A 192 9.48 4.01 -5.86
C LEU A 192 8.34 5.02 -5.62
N ILE A 193 8.00 5.31 -4.36
CA ILE A 193 6.96 6.28 -3.95
C ILE A 193 7.27 7.69 -4.44
N GLU A 194 8.55 8.08 -4.49
CA GLU A 194 8.94 9.43 -4.92
C GLU A 194 8.96 9.61 -6.43
N THR A 195 9.01 8.50 -7.18
CA THR A 195 9.29 8.51 -8.62
C THR A 195 8.10 9.04 -9.42
N PRO A 196 6.87 8.49 -9.31
CA PRO A 196 5.71 9.06 -9.97
C PRO A 196 4.93 9.99 -9.03
N LEU A 197 4.46 11.12 -9.57
CA LEU A 197 3.61 12.08 -8.84
C LEU A 197 2.43 11.39 -8.15
N ILE A 198 1.81 10.44 -8.85
CA ILE A 198 0.59 9.79 -8.38
C ILE A 198 0.79 9.04 -7.07
N LEU A 199 1.94 8.38 -6.90
CA LEU A 199 2.22 7.58 -5.71
C LEU A 199 2.54 8.47 -4.51
N ARG A 200 3.21 9.61 -4.75
CA ARG A 200 3.40 10.65 -3.73
C ARG A 200 2.08 11.26 -3.25
N VAL A 201 1.19 11.61 -4.18
CA VAL A 201 -0.15 12.15 -3.86
C VAL A 201 -0.98 11.10 -3.14
N LEU A 202 -0.87 9.84 -3.55
CA LEU A 202 -1.55 8.72 -2.91
C LEU A 202 -1.14 8.56 -1.44
N CYS A 203 0.16 8.56 -1.11
CA CYS A 203 0.62 8.49 0.29
C CYS A 203 0.14 9.67 1.14
N TYR A 204 0.15 10.88 0.57
CA TYR A 204 -0.38 12.06 1.27
C TYR A 204 -1.88 11.95 1.52
N THR A 205 -2.62 11.47 0.51
CA THR A 205 -4.06 11.23 0.62
C THR A 205 -4.34 10.18 1.69
N PHE A 206 -3.63 9.05 1.69
CA PHE A 206 -3.73 8.02 2.72
C PHE A 206 -3.51 8.61 4.11
N LYS A 207 -2.44 9.38 4.31
CA LYS A 207 -2.18 10.05 5.60
C LYS A 207 -3.35 10.95 6.00
N SER A 208 -3.92 11.68 5.05
CA SER A 208 -5.07 12.56 5.27
C SER A 208 -6.36 11.81 5.58
N ILE A 209 -6.47 10.53 5.23
CA ILE A 209 -7.66 9.70 5.50
C ILE A 209 -7.41 8.58 6.52
N LEU A 210 -6.27 8.60 7.21
CA LEU A 210 -5.93 7.57 8.21
C LEU A 210 -7.01 7.48 9.30
N ARG A 211 -7.57 8.61 9.72
CA ARG A 211 -8.63 8.63 10.74
C ARG A 211 -9.87 7.89 10.24
N GLU A 212 -10.28 8.14 9.00
CA GLU A 212 -11.41 7.47 8.35
C GLU A 212 -11.15 5.97 8.16
N ILE A 213 -9.94 5.59 7.75
CA ILE A 213 -9.53 4.17 7.67
C ILE A 213 -9.55 3.51 9.05
N CYS A 214 -9.05 4.17 10.10
CA CYS A 214 -9.11 3.63 11.46
C CYS A 214 -10.56 3.41 11.92
N ILE A 215 -11.47 4.34 11.63
CA ILE A 215 -12.89 4.17 11.95
C ILE A 215 -13.48 2.98 11.20
N LEU A 216 -13.19 2.84 9.89
CA LEU A 216 -13.61 1.69 9.09
C LEU A 216 -13.11 0.36 9.69
N LEU A 217 -11.83 0.30 10.05
CA LEU A 217 -11.23 -0.89 10.67
C LEU A 217 -11.86 -1.22 12.02
N MET A 218 -12.22 -0.21 12.83
CA MET A 218 -12.93 -0.43 14.09
C MET A 218 -14.34 -0.99 13.87
N ILE A 219 -15.07 -0.51 12.85
CA ILE A 219 -16.39 -1.05 12.46
C ILE A 219 -16.23 -2.49 11.99
N LEU A 220 -15.28 -2.77 11.09
CA LEU A 220 -15.01 -4.12 10.59
C LEU A 220 -14.61 -5.09 11.72
N ALA A 221 -13.77 -4.63 12.66
CA ALA A 221 -13.39 -5.43 13.83
C ALA A 221 -14.60 -5.74 14.72
N PHE A 222 -15.46 -4.75 14.98
CA PHE A 222 -16.70 -4.96 15.72
C PHE A 222 -17.63 -5.97 15.02
N GLU A 223 -17.84 -5.82 13.70
CA GLU A 223 -18.64 -6.76 12.91
C GLU A 223 -18.05 -8.17 12.93
N THR A 224 -16.73 -8.31 12.85
CA THR A 224 -16.03 -9.59 12.92
C THR A 224 -16.30 -10.28 14.26
N LEU A 225 -16.19 -9.55 15.38
CA LEU A 225 -16.48 -10.07 16.71
C LEU A 225 -17.96 -10.45 16.86
N PHE A 226 -18.86 -9.62 16.34
CA PHE A 226 -20.30 -9.82 16.43
C PHE A 226 -20.77 -11.04 15.60
N PHE A 227 -20.49 -11.06 14.29
CA PHE A 227 -20.91 -12.15 13.41
C PHE A 227 -20.15 -13.45 13.69
N GLY A 228 -18.88 -13.38 14.08
CA GLY A 228 -18.14 -14.59 14.48
C GLY A 228 -18.69 -15.21 15.75
N SER A 229 -19.14 -14.41 16.73
CA SER A 229 -19.83 -14.93 17.92
C SER A 229 -21.20 -15.52 17.59
N LEU A 230 -22.00 -14.83 16.76
CA LEU A 230 -23.30 -15.33 16.28
C LEU A 230 -23.16 -16.64 15.53
N PHE A 231 -22.15 -16.75 14.67
CA PHE A 231 -21.86 -17.96 13.93
C PHE A 231 -21.46 -19.11 14.86
N PHE A 232 -20.57 -18.86 15.82
CA PHE A 232 -20.19 -19.85 16.82
C PHE A 232 -21.40 -20.39 17.60
N TYR A 233 -22.23 -19.49 18.15
CA TYR A 233 -23.42 -19.92 18.90
C TYR A 233 -24.50 -20.52 18.00
N GLY A 234 -24.65 -20.04 16.76
CA GLY A 234 -25.60 -20.56 15.78
C GLY A 234 -25.31 -22.00 15.38
N GLU A 235 -24.04 -22.30 15.12
CA GLU A 235 -23.58 -23.67 14.86
C GLU A 235 -23.63 -24.54 16.11
N LEU A 236 -23.22 -24.02 17.28
CA LEU A 236 -23.23 -24.77 18.55
C LEU A 236 -24.65 -25.19 18.96
N LEU A 237 -25.63 -24.31 18.81
CA LEU A 237 -27.03 -24.58 19.19
C LEU A 237 -27.79 -25.38 18.12
N GLY A 238 -27.41 -25.22 16.84
CA GLY A 238 -28.04 -25.92 15.71
C GLY A 238 -27.46 -27.29 15.40
N SER A 239 -26.31 -27.65 15.96
CA SER A 239 -25.65 -28.93 15.70
C SER A 239 -26.37 -30.08 16.42
N HIS A 240 -27.10 -30.89 15.63
CA HIS A 240 -27.56 -32.20 16.09
C HIS A 240 -26.35 -33.15 16.28
N SER A 241 -26.50 -34.11 17.19
CA SER A 241 -25.44 -35.06 17.62
C SER A 241 -24.66 -35.78 16.51
N SER A 242 -25.14 -35.78 15.25
CA SER A 242 -24.42 -36.35 14.09
C SER A 242 -23.30 -35.48 13.52
N TYR A 243 -23.26 -34.17 13.77
CA TYR A 243 -22.29 -33.25 13.13
C TYR A 243 -21.17 -32.80 14.08
N ARG A 244 -21.14 -33.33 15.32
CA ARG A 244 -20.16 -32.90 16.33
C ARG A 244 -18.74 -33.36 16.05
N GLU A 245 -18.54 -34.42 15.28
CA GLU A 245 -17.21 -34.94 14.91
C GLU A 245 -16.59 -34.22 13.71
N GLU A 246 -17.38 -33.46 12.93
CA GLU A 246 -16.92 -32.67 11.77
C GLU A 246 -16.82 -31.15 12.05
N LEU A 247 -17.06 -30.71 13.29
CA LEU A 247 -16.91 -29.31 13.67
C LEU A 247 -15.42 -28.93 13.70
N TYR A 248 -14.92 -28.34 12.62
CA TYR A 248 -13.58 -27.74 12.52
C TYR A 248 -13.39 -26.49 13.43
N PHE A 249 -14.33 -26.20 14.34
CA PHE A 249 -14.35 -25.02 15.20
C PHE A 249 -13.97 -25.35 16.64
N THR A 250 -12.69 -25.57 16.89
CA THR A 250 -12.20 -25.82 18.26
C THR A 250 -12.19 -24.54 19.11
N ASP A 251 -12.01 -23.37 18.47
CA ASP A 251 -11.82 -22.08 19.14
C ASP A 251 -12.65 -20.95 18.50
N ILE A 252 -13.16 -20.04 19.33
CA ILE A 252 -13.89 -18.83 18.90
C ILE A 252 -13.08 -17.96 17.92
N LEU A 253 -11.75 -17.99 18.01
CA LEU A 253 -10.85 -17.27 17.11
C LEU A 253 -10.94 -17.76 15.65
N ILE A 254 -11.24 -19.04 15.44
CA ILE A 254 -11.44 -19.62 14.11
C ILE A 254 -12.75 -19.08 13.51
N CYS A 255 -13.78 -18.87 14.33
CA CYS A 255 -15.02 -18.21 13.91
C CYS A 255 -14.80 -16.72 13.57
N PHE A 256 -13.90 -16.03 14.26
CA PHE A 256 -13.51 -14.66 13.89
C PHE A 256 -12.75 -14.62 12.56
N TRP A 257 -11.87 -15.59 12.29
CA TRP A 257 -11.24 -15.73 10.97
C TRP A 257 -12.30 -15.91 9.87
N TRP A 258 -13.25 -16.82 10.08
CA TRP A 258 -14.38 -17.02 9.16
C TRP A 258 -15.21 -15.75 8.95
N ALA A 259 -15.56 -15.03 10.03
CA ALA A 259 -16.34 -13.81 9.94
C ALA A 259 -15.58 -12.73 9.17
N LEU A 260 -14.28 -12.57 9.43
CA LEU A 260 -13.42 -11.61 8.74
C LEU A 260 -13.36 -11.88 7.23
N ILE A 261 -13.12 -13.13 6.81
CA ILE A 261 -13.04 -13.48 5.38
C ILE A 261 -14.40 -13.41 4.68
N THR A 262 -15.49 -13.61 5.42
CA THR A 262 -16.87 -13.49 4.89
C THR A 262 -17.28 -12.03 4.73
N LEU A 263 -17.05 -11.19 5.76
CA LEU A 263 -17.30 -9.75 5.73
C LEU A 263 -16.47 -9.05 4.64
N THR A 264 -15.25 -9.51 4.40
CA THR A 264 -14.37 -8.98 3.35
C THR A 264 -14.63 -9.59 1.97
N THR A 265 -15.62 -10.47 1.84
CA THR A 265 -15.99 -11.18 0.59
C THR A 265 -14.89 -12.05 -0.03
N VAL A 266 -13.86 -12.41 0.75
CA VAL A 266 -12.78 -13.31 0.32
C VAL A 266 -13.28 -14.76 0.26
N GLY A 267 -13.87 -15.25 1.35
CA GLY A 267 -14.51 -16.57 1.42
C GLY A 267 -13.66 -17.74 0.89
N TYR A 268 -12.53 -18.04 1.52
CA TYR A 268 -11.63 -19.14 1.10
C TYR A 268 -12.32 -20.51 1.03
N GLY A 269 -13.41 -20.71 1.78
CA GLY A 269 -14.17 -21.97 1.80
C GLY A 269 -13.51 -23.07 2.64
N ASP A 270 -12.47 -22.73 3.41
CA ASP A 270 -11.88 -23.55 4.47
C ASP A 270 -12.88 -23.85 5.59
N ILE A 271 -13.85 -22.96 5.76
CA ILE A 271 -14.86 -23.01 6.79
C ILE A 271 -16.22 -22.65 6.21
N ILE A 272 -17.22 -23.51 6.43
CA ILE A 272 -18.58 -23.31 5.91
C ILE A 272 -19.66 -23.55 7.00
N PRO A 273 -20.77 -22.79 6.99
CA PRO A 273 -21.92 -23.06 7.85
C PRO A 273 -22.57 -24.40 7.50
N LEU A 274 -22.78 -25.26 8.50
CA LEU A 274 -23.48 -26.53 8.32
C LEU A 274 -24.95 -26.43 8.72
N THR A 275 -25.26 -25.59 9.72
CA THR A 275 -26.62 -25.41 10.22
C THR A 275 -27.38 -24.34 9.43
N THR A 276 -28.71 -24.46 9.36
CA THR A 276 -29.55 -23.42 8.74
C THR A 276 -29.40 -22.07 9.43
N ALA A 277 -29.20 -22.06 10.76
CA ALA A 277 -28.95 -20.83 11.51
C ALA A 277 -27.62 -20.18 11.11
N GLY A 278 -26.54 -20.96 11.02
CA GLY A 278 -25.24 -20.49 10.53
C GLY A 278 -25.30 -20.00 9.08
N GLN A 279 -26.08 -20.64 8.21
CA GLN A 279 -26.28 -20.20 6.83
C GLN A 279 -26.98 -18.84 6.75
N VAL A 280 -28.00 -18.60 7.57
CA VAL A 280 -28.66 -17.29 7.67
C VAL A 280 -27.70 -16.22 8.18
N MET A 281 -26.90 -16.53 9.22
CA MET A 281 -25.89 -15.60 9.73
C MET A 281 -24.80 -15.30 8.71
N ALA A 282 -24.38 -16.30 7.92
CA ALA A 282 -23.44 -16.13 6.83
C ALA A 282 -23.98 -15.18 5.74
N ALA A 283 -25.26 -15.36 5.36
CA ALA A 283 -25.90 -14.48 4.38
C ALA A 283 -25.99 -13.03 4.89
N LEU A 284 -26.35 -12.84 6.16
CA LEU A 284 -26.37 -11.51 6.78
C LEU A 284 -24.97 -10.90 6.84
N ALA A 285 -23.97 -11.65 7.33
CA ALA A 285 -22.59 -11.19 7.40
C ALA A 285 -22.06 -10.73 6.04
N ALA A 286 -22.34 -11.48 4.96
CA ALA A 286 -21.94 -11.10 3.61
C ALA A 286 -22.55 -9.74 3.16
N VAL A 287 -23.83 -9.50 3.47
CA VAL A 287 -24.51 -8.24 3.14
C VAL A 287 -23.94 -7.08 3.96
N PHE A 288 -23.77 -7.25 5.27
CA PHE A 288 -23.21 -6.21 6.13
C PHE A 288 -21.77 -5.86 5.76
N GLY A 289 -20.93 -6.86 5.47
CA GLY A 289 -19.56 -6.66 5.03
C GLY A 289 -19.46 -5.83 3.73
N MET A 290 -20.33 -6.13 2.75
CA MET A 290 -20.44 -5.33 1.52
C MET A 290 -20.83 -3.88 1.81
N LEU A 291 -21.78 -3.64 2.73
CA LEU A 291 -22.18 -2.30 3.13
C LEU A 291 -21.05 -1.55 3.85
N THR A 292 -20.26 -2.23 4.68
CA THR A 292 -19.12 -1.62 5.38
C THR A 292 -18.03 -1.21 4.39
N ILE A 293 -17.73 -2.02 3.38
CA ILE A 293 -16.69 -1.72 2.39
C ILE A 293 -17.11 -0.62 1.41
N ILE A 294 -18.40 -0.53 1.03
CA ILE A 294 -18.85 0.44 0.02
C ILE A 294 -18.86 1.89 0.52
N ILE A 295 -19.07 2.12 1.82
CA ILE A 295 -19.15 3.46 2.43
C ILE A 295 -17.85 4.30 2.31
N PRO A 296 -16.65 3.80 2.65
CA PRO A 296 -15.42 4.59 2.62
C PRO A 296 -14.87 4.87 1.21
N ILE A 297 -15.19 4.03 0.21
CA ILE A 297 -14.60 4.11 -1.13
C ILE A 297 -14.90 5.45 -1.81
N PRO A 298 -16.15 5.96 -1.87
CA PRO A 298 -16.44 7.28 -2.44
C PRO A 298 -15.73 8.43 -1.73
N ILE A 299 -15.65 8.38 -0.40
CA ILE A 299 -14.97 9.40 0.42
C ILE A 299 -13.49 9.46 0.05
N PHE A 300 -12.84 8.29 -0.07
CA PHE A 300 -11.46 8.20 -0.53
C PHE A 300 -11.29 8.76 -1.94
N LEU A 301 -12.15 8.38 -2.89
CA LEU A 301 -12.05 8.82 -4.29
C LEU A 301 -12.18 10.34 -4.44
N VAL A 302 -13.13 10.96 -3.72
CA VAL A 302 -13.32 12.42 -3.74
C VAL A 302 -12.09 13.14 -3.18
N LYS A 303 -11.55 12.67 -2.04
CA LYS A 303 -10.34 13.27 -1.43
C LYS A 303 -9.11 13.08 -2.32
N PHE A 304 -8.91 11.88 -2.86
CA PHE A 304 -7.82 11.58 -3.77
C PHE A 304 -7.85 12.48 -5.00
N LYS A 305 -9.02 12.62 -5.64
CA LYS A 305 -9.19 13.51 -6.81
C LYS A 305 -8.85 14.95 -6.48
N SER A 306 -9.32 15.47 -5.35
CA SER A 306 -9.03 16.84 -4.90
C SER A 306 -7.51 17.08 -4.73
N TYR A 307 -6.82 16.19 -4.02
CA TYR A 307 -5.36 16.31 -3.84
C TYR A 307 -4.59 16.14 -5.15
N TYR A 308 -5.06 15.28 -6.05
CA TYR A 308 -4.47 15.05 -7.35
C TYR A 308 -4.58 16.27 -8.27
N ASP A 309 -5.77 16.89 -8.36
CA ASP A 309 -6.03 18.08 -9.16
C ASP A 309 -5.14 19.26 -8.70
N VAL A 310 -5.05 19.47 -7.38
CA VAL A 310 -4.17 20.49 -6.78
C VAL A 310 -2.69 20.22 -7.11
N ALA A 311 -2.25 18.96 -7.04
CA ALA A 311 -0.87 18.59 -7.35
C ALA A 311 -0.53 18.82 -8.83
N ILE A 312 -1.44 18.47 -9.75
CA ILE A 312 -1.28 18.75 -11.20
C ILE A 312 -1.26 20.26 -11.47
N PHE A 313 -2.16 21.03 -10.86
CA PHE A 313 -2.21 22.47 -11.05
C PHE A 313 -0.90 23.14 -10.62
N LYS A 314 -0.36 22.77 -9.45
CA LYS A 314 0.96 23.23 -8.98
C LYS A 314 2.08 22.86 -9.94
N GLN A 315 2.05 21.66 -10.55
CA GLN A 315 3.04 21.28 -11.56
C GLN A 315 2.93 22.12 -12.84
N ARG A 316 1.71 22.41 -13.32
CA ARG A 316 1.48 23.25 -14.50
C ARG A 316 1.98 24.67 -14.30
N LEU A 317 1.69 25.29 -13.15
CA LEU A 317 2.22 26.62 -12.81
C LEU A 317 3.75 26.65 -12.79
N LYS A 318 4.38 25.63 -12.17
CA LYS A 318 5.85 25.52 -12.18
C LYS A 318 6.43 25.38 -13.59
N ARG A 319 5.72 24.72 -14.51
CA ARG A 319 6.12 24.63 -15.92
C ARG A 319 5.99 25.96 -16.64
N ASN A 320 4.91 26.71 -16.40
CA ASN A 320 4.67 28.00 -17.03
C ASN A 320 5.61 29.10 -16.52
N LYS A 321 6.01 29.08 -15.23
CA LYS A 321 7.01 30.02 -14.68
C LYS A 321 8.44 29.80 -15.23
N LYS A 322 8.69 28.66 -15.87
CA LYS A 322 9.99 28.30 -16.47
C LYS A 322 10.06 28.55 -17.98
N ARG A 323 8.94 28.92 -18.61
CA ARG A 323 8.89 29.40 -20.00
C ARG A 323 8.86 30.91 -19.98
#